data_AF-A0A4P6XVJ5-F1
#
_entry.id   AF-A0A4P6XVJ5-F1
#
_cell.length_a   1.000
_cell.length_b   1.000
_cell.length_c   1.000
_cell.angle_alpha   90.00
_cell.angle_beta   90.00
_cell.angle_gamma   90.00
#
_symmetry.space_group_name_H-M   'P 1'
#
loop_
_entity.id
_entity.type
_entity.pdbx_description
1 polymer ?
#
loop_
_entity_poly.entity_id
_entity_poly.type
_entity_poly.pdbx_seq_one_letter_code
_entity_poly.pdbx_strand_id
1 'polypeptide(L)'
;MRFCAHSVLIFAVAYASSVQDRFQIQHDQVNRYPSVADGARVARTLVNRESLMNVNTIQKLEGIEEVPTSAMEYYADCDLDGNPYWLVIDIGSPARNIARGSLYSFTIRSGDHPI
;
A
#
# COMPACT_ATOMS: atom_id res chain seq x y z
N MET A 1 8.79 21.71 62.32
CA MET A 1 8.31 23.09 62.19
C MET A 1 7.44 23.19 60.95
N ARG A 2 6.23 23.72 61.12
CA ARG A 2 5.33 24.40 60.17
C ARG A 2 4.84 23.67 58.90
N PHE A 3 3.50 23.52 58.90
CA PHE A 3 2.58 23.27 57.80
C PHE A 3 2.66 24.29 56.65
N CYS A 4 2.30 23.87 55.44
CA CYS A 4 1.30 24.59 54.64
C CYS A 4 0.53 23.61 53.74
N ALA A 5 -0.78 23.52 53.96
CA ALA A 5 -1.75 22.88 53.09
C ALA A 5 -1.86 23.63 51.76
N HIS A 6 -2.31 22.97 50.68
CA HIS A 6 -3.55 23.32 49.99
C HIS A 6 -3.95 22.20 49.03
N SER A 7 -5.18 21.76 49.24
CA SER A 7 -5.94 20.81 48.44
C SER A 7 -6.19 21.38 47.04
N VAL A 8 -5.92 20.60 45.99
CA VAL A 8 -6.47 20.85 44.66
C VAL A 8 -7.13 19.55 44.18
N LEU A 9 -8.43 19.65 43.94
CA LEU A 9 -9.27 18.57 43.46
C LEU A 9 -8.70 17.97 42.17
N ILE A 10 -8.55 16.64 42.20
CA ILE A 10 -8.56 15.78 41.02
C ILE A 10 -9.97 15.83 40.45
N PHE A 11 -10.13 16.29 39.20
CA PHE A 11 -11.10 15.79 38.21
C PHE A 11 -10.99 16.69 36.96
N ALA A 12 -10.26 16.23 35.94
CA ALA A 12 -10.38 16.79 34.60
C ALA A 12 -10.19 15.66 33.58
N VAL A 13 -11.35 15.08 33.24
CA VAL A 13 -11.78 14.56 31.94
C VAL A 13 -10.74 13.80 31.11
N ALA A 14 -10.92 12.48 31.04
CA ALA A 14 -10.37 11.65 29.98
C ALA A 14 -10.86 12.18 28.61
N TYR A 15 -9.96 12.76 27.82
CA TYR A 15 -10.20 13.01 26.41
C TYR A 15 -10.14 11.68 25.65
N ALA A 16 -11.27 11.00 25.58
CA ALA A 16 -11.50 9.97 24.59
C ALA A 16 -12.18 10.59 23.37
N SER A 17 -11.73 10.14 22.20
CA SER A 17 -12.37 10.24 20.88
C SER A 17 -12.44 11.61 20.19
N SER A 18 -11.64 11.77 19.14
CA SER A 18 -12.20 11.68 17.77
C SER A 18 -11.05 11.70 16.74
N VAL A 19 -10.58 10.52 16.34
CA VAL A 19 -9.97 10.38 15.01
C VAL A 19 -11.14 10.41 14.03
N GLN A 20 -11.55 11.63 13.69
CA GLN A 20 -12.40 11.88 12.54
C GLN A 20 -11.55 12.62 11.54
N ASP A 21 -10.63 11.87 10.92
CA ASP A 21 -10.21 12.18 9.57
C ASP A 21 -11.42 11.88 8.66
N ARG A 22 -12.45 12.73 8.77
CA ARG A 22 -13.54 12.75 7.81
C ARG A 22 -12.88 13.21 6.53
N PHE A 23 -12.82 12.31 5.55
CA PHE A 23 -12.74 12.68 4.14
C PHE A 23 -13.87 13.70 3.88
N GLN A 24 -13.58 14.99 4.03
CA GLN A 24 -14.50 16.06 3.70
C GLN A 24 -14.61 16.05 2.19
N ILE A 25 -15.70 15.50 1.66
CA ILE A 25 -16.03 15.66 0.24
C ILE A 25 -16.33 17.14 0.03
N GLN A 26 -15.29 17.88 -0.35
CA GLN A 26 -15.33 19.30 -0.67
C GLN A 26 -16.32 19.50 -1.82
N HIS A 27 -17.56 19.87 -1.46
CA HIS A 27 -18.72 19.95 -2.36
C HIS A 27 -18.66 21.13 -3.35
N ASP A 28 -17.60 21.93 -3.32
CA ASP A 28 -17.36 23.07 -4.22
C ASP A 28 -16.05 22.91 -5.01
N GLN A 29 -15.65 21.68 -5.28
CA GLN A 29 -14.65 21.42 -6.31
C GLN A 29 -15.38 21.32 -7.64
N VAL A 30 -15.13 22.28 -8.54
CA VAL A 30 -15.36 22.09 -9.98
C VAL A 30 -14.97 20.66 -10.30
N ASN A 31 -15.90 19.85 -10.80
CA ASN A 31 -15.67 18.44 -11.15
C ASN A 31 -14.59 18.36 -12.23
N ARG A 32 -13.34 18.47 -11.79
CA ARG A 32 -12.17 18.44 -12.64
C ARG A 32 -11.76 17.00 -12.69
N TYR A 33 -12.06 16.38 -13.82
CA TYR A 33 -11.52 15.07 -14.14
C TYR A 33 -10.00 15.08 -13.94
N PRO A 34 -9.43 14.07 -13.25
CA PRO A 34 -7.99 13.97 -13.09
C PRO A 34 -7.28 14.04 -14.44
N SER A 35 -6.22 14.84 -14.51
CA SER A 35 -5.35 14.88 -15.67
C SER A 35 -4.42 13.65 -15.69
N VAL A 36 -3.77 13.41 -16.82
CA VAL A 36 -2.72 12.37 -16.93
C VAL A 36 -1.61 12.60 -15.89
N ALA A 37 -1.26 13.86 -15.61
CA ALA A 37 -0.27 14.20 -14.60
C ALA A 37 -0.74 13.84 -13.18
N ASP A 38 -2.03 13.98 -12.89
CA ASP A 38 -2.60 13.56 -11.60
C ASP A 38 -2.56 12.04 -11.45
N GLY A 39 -2.90 11.30 -12.52
CA GLY A 39 -2.79 9.85 -12.56
C GLY A 39 -1.36 9.34 -12.36
N ALA A 40 -0.39 9.97 -13.04
CA ALA A 40 1.02 9.66 -12.86
C ALA A 40 1.49 9.93 -11.42
N ARG A 41 1.07 11.05 -10.82
CA ARG A 41 1.40 11.36 -9.43
C ARG A 41 0.85 10.32 -8.46
N VAL A 42 -0.41 9.92 -8.62
CA VAL A 42 -1.03 8.87 -7.79
C VAL A 42 -0.29 7.54 -7.94
N ALA A 43 0.05 7.14 -9.18
CA ALA A 43 0.80 5.91 -9.41
C ALA A 43 2.17 5.93 -8.71
N ARG A 44 2.91 7.04 -8.77
CA ARG A 44 4.19 7.21 -8.09
C ARG A 44 4.04 7.17 -6.57
N THR A 45 2.99 7.80 -6.04
CA THR A 45 2.69 7.72 -4.60
C THR A 45 2.41 6.28 -4.17
N LEU A 46 1.66 5.50 -4.95
CA LEU A 46 1.37 4.10 -4.61
C LEU A 46 2.63 3.25 -4.65
N VAL A 47 3.45 3.37 -5.71
CA VAL A 47 4.71 2.61 -5.80
C VAL A 47 5.62 2.93 -4.61
N ASN A 48 5.68 4.19 -4.19
CA ASN A 48 6.56 4.60 -3.10
C ASN A 48 6.04 4.20 -1.71
N ARG A 49 4.72 4.24 -1.50
CA ARG A 49 4.10 4.06 -0.18
C ARG A 49 3.83 2.61 0.17
N GLU A 50 3.43 1.80 -0.81
CA GLU A 50 3.10 0.40 -0.59
C GLU A 50 4.38 -0.47 -0.62
N SER A 51 4.35 -1.63 0.04
CA SER A 51 5.42 -2.63 0.12
C SER A 51 4.99 -4.01 -0.38
N LEU A 52 3.72 -4.19 -0.73
CA LEU A 52 3.15 -5.42 -1.28
C LEU A 52 2.57 -5.20 -2.68
N MET A 53 2.88 -6.12 -3.58
CA MET A 53 2.30 -6.16 -4.91
C MET A 53 1.78 -7.55 -5.26
N ASN A 54 0.76 -7.60 -6.11
CA ASN A 54 0.36 -8.83 -6.78
C ASN A 54 1.21 -9.01 -8.04
N VAL A 55 1.97 -10.12 -8.09
CA VAL A 55 2.69 -10.55 -9.27
C VAL A 55 1.83 -11.57 -10.00
N ASN A 56 1.38 -11.19 -11.19
CA ASN A 56 0.52 -12.02 -12.01
C ASN A 56 1.38 -12.70 -13.08
N THR A 57 1.31 -14.02 -13.18
CA THR A 57 2.05 -14.84 -14.14
C THR A 57 1.15 -15.91 -14.75
N ILE A 58 1.53 -16.43 -15.90
CA ILE A 58 0.92 -17.60 -16.52
C ILE A 58 1.65 -18.86 -16.05
N GLN A 59 0.93 -19.77 -15.40
CA GLN A 59 1.41 -21.11 -15.04
C GLN A 59 1.08 -22.10 -16.16
N LYS A 60 2.10 -22.78 -16.67
CA LYS A 60 1.94 -23.87 -17.65
C LYS A 60 1.84 -25.20 -16.92
N LEU A 61 0.67 -25.84 -16.98
CA LEU A 61 0.47 -27.19 -16.46
C LEU A 61 0.81 -28.21 -17.55
N GLU A 62 1.41 -29.33 -17.15
CA GLU A 62 1.69 -30.41 -18.09
C GLU A 62 0.37 -30.97 -18.64
N GLY A 63 0.21 -30.92 -19.96
CA GLY A 63 -0.93 -31.52 -20.62
C GLY A 63 -2.22 -30.70 -20.57
N ILE A 64 -2.16 -29.38 -20.79
CA ILE A 64 -2.97 -28.66 -21.81
C ILE A 64 -3.35 -27.22 -21.42
N GLU A 65 -3.30 -26.79 -20.15
CA GLU A 65 -3.83 -25.47 -19.78
C GLU A 65 -2.80 -24.46 -19.23
N GLU A 66 -2.81 -23.26 -19.82
CA GLU A 66 -2.15 -22.07 -19.30
C GLU A 66 -3.11 -21.35 -18.34
N VAL A 67 -2.76 -21.29 -17.06
CA VAL A 67 -3.63 -20.73 -16.03
C VAL A 67 -3.01 -19.43 -15.48
N PRO A 68 -3.75 -18.30 -15.47
CA PRO A 68 -3.27 -17.10 -14.82
C PRO A 68 -3.24 -17.32 -13.30
N THR A 69 -2.10 -17.00 -12.71
CA THR A 69 -1.85 -17.12 -11.27
C THR A 69 -1.38 -15.78 -10.73
N SER A 70 -1.78 -15.45 -9.51
CA SER A 70 -1.37 -14.23 -8.82
C SER A 70 -0.81 -14.59 -7.45
N ALA A 71 0.36 -14.08 -7.12
CA ALA A 71 0.97 -14.21 -5.82
C ALA A 71 1.22 -12.83 -5.22
N MET A 72 1.16 -12.71 -3.89
CA MET A 72 1.58 -11.49 -3.19
C MET A 72 3.07 -11.55 -2.91
N GLU A 73 3.79 -10.51 -3.29
CA GLU A 73 5.23 -10.41 -3.13
C GLU A 73 5.58 -9.04 -2.52
N TYR A 74 6.67 -9.03 -1.74
CA TYR A 74 7.20 -7.78 -1.20
C TYR A 74 8.07 -7.06 -2.24
N TYR A 75 8.00 -5.74 -2.24
CA TYR A 75 8.86 -4.88 -3.05
C TYR A 75 9.23 -3.60 -2.28
N ALA A 76 10.20 -2.85 -2.80
CA ALA A 76 10.55 -1.52 -2.30
C ALA A 76 10.95 -0.57 -3.44
N ASP A 77 10.62 0.70 -3.36
CA ASP A 77 11.13 1.77 -4.24
C ASP A 77 12.28 2.51 -3.55
N CYS A 78 13.48 1.90 -3.57
CA CYS A 78 14.64 2.39 -2.80
C CYS A 78 15.23 3.71 -3.35
N ASP A 79 15.17 3.91 -4.66
CA ASP A 79 15.78 5.07 -5.32
C ASP A 79 14.80 6.23 -5.54
N LEU A 80 13.53 6.07 -5.12
CA LEU A 80 12.45 7.04 -5.31
C LEU A 80 12.18 7.36 -6.79
N ASP A 81 12.62 6.46 -7.68
CA ASP A 81 12.51 6.60 -9.12
C ASP A 81 11.33 5.80 -9.68
N GLY A 82 10.53 5.18 -8.80
CA GLY A 82 9.33 4.42 -9.11
C GLY A 82 9.60 3.07 -9.77
N ASN A 83 10.85 2.60 -9.79
CA ASN A 83 11.21 1.26 -10.20
C ASN A 83 11.27 0.34 -8.98
N PRO A 84 10.38 -0.67 -8.89
CA PRO A 84 10.35 -1.55 -7.73
C PRO A 84 11.55 -2.50 -7.71
N TYR A 85 12.28 -2.51 -6.60
CA TYR A 85 13.16 -3.59 -6.21
C TYR A 85 12.31 -4.75 -5.71
N TRP A 86 12.39 -5.88 -6.40
CA TRP A 86 11.66 -7.10 -6.06
C TRP A 86 12.65 -8.25 -5.83
N LEU A 87 12.68 -8.77 -4.60
CA LEU A 87 13.49 -9.93 -4.26
C LEU A 87 12.70 -11.20 -4.54
N VAL A 88 13.18 -11.98 -5.51
CA VAL A 88 12.50 -13.17 -5.99
C VAL A 88 13.18 -14.42 -5.43
N ILE A 89 12.43 -15.29 -4.78
CA ILE A 89 12.92 -16.60 -4.32
C ILE A 89 12.60 -17.66 -5.38
N ASP A 90 13.61 -18.43 -5.79
CA ASP A 90 13.54 -19.44 -6.85
C ASP A 90 12.52 -20.56 -6.61
N ILE A 91 12.22 -20.87 -5.34
CA ILE A 91 11.16 -21.81 -4.97
C ILE A 91 9.75 -21.27 -5.24
N GLY A 92 9.59 -19.94 -5.34
CA GLY A 92 8.33 -19.25 -5.52
C GLY A 92 7.69 -19.52 -6.88
N SER A 93 6.37 -19.64 -6.91
CA SER A 93 5.61 -19.86 -8.15
C SER A 93 5.86 -18.77 -9.21
N PRO A 94 5.87 -17.46 -8.87
CA PRO A 94 6.18 -16.42 -9.86
C PRO A 94 7.56 -16.59 -10.48
N ALA A 95 8.58 -16.88 -9.66
CA ALA A 95 9.95 -17.09 -10.11
C ALA A 95 10.05 -18.23 -11.13
N ARG A 96 9.45 -19.38 -10.78
CA ARG A 96 9.43 -20.57 -11.64
C ARG A 96 8.65 -20.33 -12.93
N ASN A 97 7.54 -19.61 -12.87
CA ASN A 97 6.75 -19.28 -14.04
C ASN A 97 7.53 -18.36 -14.98
N ILE A 98 8.12 -17.28 -14.46
CA ILE A 98 8.94 -16.34 -15.24
C ILE A 98 10.15 -17.06 -15.84
N ALA A 99 10.85 -17.91 -15.08
CA ALA A 99 11.98 -18.70 -15.57
C ALA A 99 11.60 -19.66 -16.72
N ARG A 100 10.33 -20.06 -16.80
CA ARG A 100 9.76 -20.86 -17.89
C ARG A 100 9.23 -20.01 -19.07
N GLY A 101 9.53 -18.72 -19.08
CA GLY A 101 9.15 -17.79 -20.15
C GLY A 101 7.75 -17.20 -20.01
N SER A 102 7.19 -17.16 -18.80
CA SER A 102 5.89 -16.55 -18.55
C SER A 102 5.94 -15.02 -18.65
N LEU A 103 4.95 -14.42 -19.32
CA LEU A 103 4.69 -12.99 -19.20
C LEU A 103 4.21 -12.67 -17.79
N TYR A 104 4.58 -11.49 -17.29
CA TYR A 104 4.21 -11.07 -15.96
C TYR A 104 3.74 -9.61 -15.92
N SER A 105 2.94 -9.30 -14.89
CA SER A 105 2.53 -7.93 -14.58
C SER A 105 2.48 -7.74 -13.07
N PHE A 106 2.58 -6.48 -12.65
CA PHE A 106 2.46 -6.09 -11.26
C PHE A 106 1.18 -5.29 -11.05
N THR A 107 0.52 -5.52 -9.92
CA THR A 107 -0.60 -4.70 -9.47
C THR A 107 -0.38 -4.31 -8.02
N ILE A 108 -0.36 -3.01 -7.77
CA ILE A 108 -0.24 -2.43 -6.43
C ILE A 108 -1.60 -1.84 -6.06
N ARG A 109 -2.04 -2.09 -4.84
CA ARG A 109 -3.33 -1.60 -4.33
C ARG A 109 -3.06 -0.86 -3.03
N SER A 110 -3.76 0.25 -2.84
CA SER A 110 -3.73 0.96 -1.56
C SER A 110 -4.31 0.08 -0.46
N GLY A 111 -3.62 -0.01 0.66
CA GLY A 111 -4.14 -0.59 1.91
C GLY A 111 -3.22 -1.60 2.58
N ASP A 112 -1.96 -1.70 2.17
CA ASP A 112 -1.00 -2.56 2.86
C ASP A 112 -0.35 -1.88 4.08
N HIS A 113 -0.38 -0.55 4.16
CA HIS A 113 0.03 0.24 5.32
C HIS A 113 -1.13 1.05 5.92
N PRO A 114 -1.12 1.28 7.25
CA PRO A 114 -2.02 2.24 7.88
C PRO A 114 -1.86 3.64 7.27
N ILE A 115 -2.99 4.32 7.11
CA ILE A 115 -3.08 5.74 6.75
C ILE A 115 -2.61 6.64 7.90
#